data_AF-A0A3B1KCV3-F1
#
_entry.id   AF-A0A3B1KCV3-F1
#
_cell.length_a   1.000
_cell.length_b   1.000
_cell.length_c   1.000
_cell.angle_alpha   90.00
_cell.angle_beta   90.00
_cell.angle_gamma   90.00
#
_symmetry.space_group_name_H-M   'P 1'
#
loop_
_entity.id
_entity.type
_entity.pdbx_description
1 polymer ?
#
loop_
_entity_poly.entity_id
_entity_poly.type
_entity_poly.pdbx_seq_one_letter_code
_entity_poly.pdbx_strand_id
1 'polypeptide(L)'
;MDTSTLVQQVDNVERNIAFLQKEHQILLTGLRLEIRQLKKRCNLSCELSKRPPGRSGEIAAEEELLQARLSETEQHLAEQECSQGELRTKLQNKGAQAVALQVRLRDEERRFLEELKRRSHKITALSRDLRKQTDIAAQLAFQLHSARFRLYHQAEDEENGEGDIQASPVRAEARHRSHSSVRIRRSERARECVPRERVLGPEDPRPMPDPALFLYPFRHRLLPLRTSLGGRWREGGLTERSDGRMGGLRTRAMRGDPGPETTEL
;
A
#
# COMPACT_ATOMS: atom_id res chain seq x y z
N MET A 1 -9.68 73.41 -92.94
CA MET A 1 -8.74 72.46 -92.32
C MET A 1 -8.08 73.13 -91.10
N ASP A 2 -8.86 73.25 -90.02
CA ASP A 2 -8.52 72.78 -88.68
C ASP A 2 -7.17 73.21 -88.05
N THR A 3 -6.73 74.45 -88.27
CA THR A 3 -5.55 75.01 -87.58
C THR A 3 -5.84 75.36 -86.11
N SER A 4 -7.08 75.74 -85.79
CA SER A 4 -7.51 76.11 -84.43
C SER A 4 -7.58 74.91 -83.48
N THR A 5 -7.94 73.72 -83.99
CA THR A 5 -8.00 72.49 -83.19
C THR A 5 -6.61 71.97 -82.82
N LEU A 6 -5.64 72.13 -83.73
CA LEU A 6 -4.25 71.75 -83.49
C LEU A 6 -3.59 72.62 -82.41
N VAL A 7 -3.84 73.93 -82.44
CA VAL A 7 -3.36 74.86 -81.39
C VAL A 7 -3.94 74.49 -80.02
N GLN A 8 -5.23 74.20 -79.97
CA GLN A 8 -5.89 73.79 -78.72
C GLN A 8 -5.37 72.44 -78.19
N GLN A 9 -4.99 71.51 -79.08
CA GLN A 9 -4.34 70.25 -78.71
C GLN A 9 -2.93 70.47 -78.15
N VAL A 10 -2.13 71.35 -78.77
CA VAL A 10 -0.81 71.73 -78.28
C VAL A 10 -0.91 72.36 -76.88
N ASP A 11 -1.82 73.33 -76.70
CA ASP A 11 -2.08 73.95 -75.40
C ASP A 11 -2.49 72.94 -74.33
N ASN A 12 -3.28 71.93 -74.69
CA ASN A 12 -3.70 70.86 -73.76
C ASN A 12 -2.53 69.96 -73.38
N VAL A 13 -1.67 69.60 -74.33
CA VAL A 13 -0.46 68.83 -74.05
C VAL A 13 0.51 69.62 -73.19
N GLU A 14 0.69 70.92 -73.45
CA GLU A 14 1.54 71.80 -72.63
C GLU A 14 1.04 71.90 -71.18
N ARG A 15 -0.28 72.04 -70.97
CA ARG A 15 -0.87 72.01 -69.61
C ARG A 15 -0.67 70.66 -68.93
N ASN A 16 -0.83 69.56 -69.67
CA ASN A 16 -0.59 68.21 -69.14
C ASN A 16 0.87 67.99 -68.78
N ILE A 17 1.81 68.49 -69.60
CA ILE A 17 3.25 68.45 -69.31
C ILE A 17 3.55 69.27 -68.04
N ALA A 18 3.01 70.49 -67.94
CA ALA A 18 3.20 71.32 -66.75
C ALA A 18 2.62 70.67 -65.49
N PHE A 19 1.47 70.00 -65.61
CA PHE A 19 0.86 69.22 -64.52
C PHE A 19 1.75 68.06 -64.09
N LEU A 20 2.22 67.24 -65.03
CA LEU A 20 3.13 66.12 -64.75
C LEU A 20 4.47 66.60 -64.16
N GLN A 21 4.99 67.73 -64.64
CA GLN A 21 6.19 68.35 -64.07
C GLN A 21 5.98 68.77 -62.61
N LYS A 22 4.81 69.31 -62.29
CA LYS A 22 4.44 69.68 -60.92
C LYS A 22 4.29 68.46 -60.02
N GLU A 23 3.63 67.40 -60.49
CA GLU A 23 3.52 66.13 -59.75
C GLU A 23 4.88 65.47 -59.53
N HIS A 24 5.74 65.46 -60.55
CA HIS A 24 7.10 64.95 -60.44
C HIS A 24 7.92 65.71 -59.40
N GLN A 25 7.78 67.04 -59.35
CA GLN A 25 8.44 67.87 -58.35
C GLN A 25 7.93 67.55 -56.93
N ILE A 26 6.62 67.36 -56.74
CA ILE A 26 6.03 66.97 -55.46
C ILE A 26 6.57 65.59 -55.02
N LEU A 27 6.56 64.59 -55.90
CA LEU A 27 7.06 63.25 -55.60
C LEU A 27 8.54 63.27 -55.20
N LEU A 28 9.39 63.98 -55.96
CA LEU A 28 10.81 64.11 -55.65
C LEU A 28 11.04 64.78 -54.29
N THR A 29 10.25 65.81 -53.95
CA THR A 29 10.35 66.45 -52.63
C THR A 29 9.92 65.51 -51.50
N GLY A 30 8.86 64.71 -51.70
CA GLY A 30 8.40 63.69 -50.77
C GLY A 30 9.45 62.60 -50.52
N LEU A 31 9.98 62.00 -51.59
CA LEU A 31 11.02 60.97 -51.49
C LEU A 31 12.29 61.48 -50.78
N ARG A 32 12.69 62.73 -51.05
CA ARG A 32 13.84 63.34 -50.34
C ARG A 32 13.61 63.46 -48.84
N LEU A 33 12.38 63.74 -48.41
CA LEU A 33 12.00 63.79 -46.99
C LEU A 33 12.01 62.38 -46.38
N GLU A 34 11.44 61.39 -47.05
CA GLU A 34 11.43 59.99 -46.60
C GLU A 34 12.84 59.43 -46.45
N ILE A 35 13.71 59.65 -47.45
CA ILE A 35 15.12 59.25 -47.37
C ILE A 35 15.80 59.91 -46.17
N ARG A 36 15.49 61.18 -45.89
CA ARG A 36 16.04 61.89 -44.73
C ARG A 36 15.51 61.32 -43.41
N GLN A 37 14.23 60.98 -43.34
CA GLN A 37 13.61 60.35 -42.16
C GLN A 37 14.17 58.95 -41.93
N LEU A 38 14.32 58.15 -42.99
CA LEU A 38 14.88 56.81 -42.93
C LEU A 38 16.35 56.86 -42.51
N LYS A 39 17.14 57.77 -43.09
CA LYS A 39 18.53 58.01 -42.64
C LYS A 39 18.60 58.38 -41.16
N LYS A 40 17.70 59.21 -40.65
CA LYS A 40 17.62 59.52 -39.21
C LYS A 40 17.29 58.29 -38.37
N ARG A 41 16.29 57.48 -38.77
CA ARG A 41 15.92 56.25 -38.06
C ARG A 41 17.05 55.22 -38.07
N CYS A 42 17.70 55.01 -39.21
CA CYS A 42 18.85 54.14 -39.33
C CYS A 42 20.03 54.64 -38.50
N ASN A 43 20.33 55.94 -38.51
CA ASN A 43 21.37 56.50 -37.66
C ASN A 43 21.06 56.26 -36.17
N LEU A 44 19.81 56.45 -35.74
CA LEU A 44 19.39 56.18 -34.36
C LEU A 44 19.49 54.69 -34.00
N SER A 45 19.08 53.78 -34.88
CA SER A 45 19.24 52.33 -34.66
C SER A 45 20.72 51.91 -34.61
N CYS A 46 21.57 52.49 -35.46
CA CYS A 46 23.01 52.25 -35.43
C CYS A 46 23.68 52.88 -34.20
N GLU A 47 23.21 54.03 -33.72
CA GLU A 47 23.68 54.63 -32.47
C GLU A 47 23.25 53.79 -31.26
N LEU A 48 22.06 53.20 -31.27
CA LEU A 48 21.60 52.26 -30.25
C LEU A 48 22.40 50.95 -30.27
N SER A 49 22.81 50.46 -31.44
CA SER A 49 23.67 49.27 -31.54
C SER A 49 25.13 49.55 -31.19
N LYS A 50 25.60 50.79 -31.39
CA LYS A 50 26.99 51.22 -31.09
C LYS A 50 27.17 51.75 -29.68
N ARG A 51 26.11 52.26 -29.05
CA ARG A 51 26.10 52.60 -27.64
C ARG A 51 26.00 51.28 -26.88
N PRO A 52 27.08 50.75 -26.28
CA PRO A 52 26.90 49.68 -25.32
C PRO A 52 25.97 50.26 -24.25
N PRO A 53 24.90 49.55 -23.86
CA PRO A 53 24.14 49.99 -22.72
C PRO A 53 25.16 50.19 -21.59
N GLY A 54 25.22 51.34 -20.92
CA GLY A 54 26.08 51.48 -19.73
C GLY A 54 25.73 50.48 -18.62
N ARG A 55 24.61 49.77 -18.80
CA ARG A 55 24.10 48.63 -18.04
C ARG A 55 24.41 47.27 -18.69
N SER A 56 25.12 47.19 -19.82
CA SER A 56 25.37 45.93 -20.54
C SER A 56 26.21 44.96 -19.73
N GLY A 57 27.13 45.47 -18.90
CA GLY A 57 27.90 44.65 -17.96
C GLY A 57 27.05 44.15 -16.79
N GLU A 58 26.18 45.01 -16.22
CA GLU A 58 25.24 44.61 -15.16
C GLU A 58 24.19 43.62 -15.68
N ILE A 59 23.67 43.85 -16.89
CA ILE A 59 22.74 42.95 -17.59
C ILE A 59 23.43 41.63 -17.93
N ALA A 60 24.67 41.64 -18.43
CA ALA A 60 25.42 40.41 -18.70
C ALA A 60 25.71 39.61 -17.42
N ALA A 61 26.02 40.28 -16.31
CA ALA A 61 26.21 39.63 -15.01
C ALA A 61 24.89 39.06 -14.45
N GLU A 62 23.78 39.77 -14.64
CA GLU A 62 22.44 39.29 -14.28
C GLU A 62 22.02 38.09 -15.14
N GLU A 63 22.30 38.14 -16.44
CA GLU A 63 22.09 37.02 -17.37
C GLU A 63 22.93 35.80 -16.97
N GLU A 64 24.20 35.97 -16.61
CA GLU A 64 25.06 34.90 -16.13
C GLU A 64 24.55 34.29 -14.83
N LEU A 65 24.11 35.13 -13.87
CA LEU A 65 23.50 34.67 -12.63
C LEU A 65 22.20 33.89 -12.87
N LEU A 66 21.35 34.36 -13.77
CA LEU A 66 20.11 33.67 -14.15
C LEU A 66 20.41 32.35 -14.85
N GLN A 67 21.42 32.31 -15.73
CA GLN A 67 21.86 31.07 -16.38
C GLN A 67 22.41 30.07 -15.37
N ALA A 68 23.22 30.51 -14.40
CA ALA A 68 23.69 29.66 -13.32
C ALA A 68 22.51 29.09 -12.53
N ARG A 69 21.56 29.94 -12.13
CA ARG A 69 20.36 29.51 -11.40
C ARG A 69 19.49 28.54 -12.20
N LEU A 70 19.32 28.77 -13.51
CA LEU A 70 18.60 27.84 -14.38
C LEU A 70 19.31 26.49 -14.43
N SER A 71 20.63 26.49 -14.63
CA SER A 71 21.43 25.27 -14.67
C SER A 71 21.37 24.47 -13.35
N GLU A 72 21.38 25.15 -12.20
CA GLU A 72 21.18 24.52 -10.88
C GLU A 72 19.80 23.89 -10.76
N THR A 73 18.75 24.59 -11.20
CA THR A 73 17.38 24.05 -11.16
C THR A 73 17.19 22.87 -12.11
N GLU A 74 17.84 22.89 -13.28
CA GLU A 74 17.83 21.78 -14.22
C GLU A 74 18.55 20.55 -13.65
N GLN A 75 19.71 20.74 -12.99
CA GLN A 75 20.42 19.67 -12.29
C GLN A 75 19.56 19.06 -11.19
N HIS A 76 18.94 19.88 -10.35
CA HIS A 76 18.04 19.41 -9.30
C HIS A 76 16.83 18.66 -9.86
N LEU A 77 16.27 19.10 -10.98
CA LEU A 77 15.17 18.41 -11.64
C LEU A 77 15.63 17.05 -12.18
N ALA A 78 16.81 16.98 -12.80
CA ALA A 78 17.38 15.72 -13.28
C ALA A 78 17.67 14.72 -12.14
N GLU A 79 18.20 15.19 -11.00
CA GLU A 79 18.39 14.37 -9.79
C GLU A 79 17.06 13.84 -9.26
N GLN A 80 16.04 14.69 -9.22
CA GLN A 80 14.69 14.29 -8.81
C GLN A 80 14.11 13.25 -9.76
N GLU A 81 14.24 13.42 -11.07
CA GLU A 81 13.77 12.46 -12.06
C GLU A 81 14.48 11.10 -11.94
N CYS A 82 15.80 11.11 -11.75
CA CYS A 82 16.59 9.91 -11.47
C CYS A 82 16.08 9.19 -10.21
N SER A 83 15.93 9.91 -9.10
CA SER A 83 15.45 9.34 -7.84
C SER A 83 14.02 8.80 -7.95
N GLN A 84 13.13 9.49 -8.68
CA GLN A 84 11.78 9.01 -8.96
C GLN A 84 11.81 7.75 -9.84
N GLY A 85 12.70 7.69 -10.82
CA GLY A 85 12.93 6.51 -11.65
C GLY A 85 13.32 5.29 -10.81
N GLU A 86 14.28 5.45 -9.90
CA GLU A 86 14.67 4.39 -8.96
C GLU A 86 13.54 3.94 -8.05
N LEU A 87 12.73 4.88 -7.53
CA LEU A 87 11.60 4.52 -6.68
C LEU A 87 10.55 3.73 -7.46
N ARG A 88 10.29 4.08 -8.73
CA ARG A 88 9.39 3.34 -9.62
C ARG A 88 9.91 1.92 -9.87
N THR A 89 11.19 1.73 -10.15
CA THR A 89 11.76 0.38 -10.36
C THR A 89 11.73 -0.44 -9.06
N LYS A 90 12.05 0.15 -7.90
CA LYS A 90 11.93 -0.50 -6.59
C LYS A 90 10.48 -0.92 -6.31
N LEU A 91 9.50 -0.09 -6.65
CA LEU A 91 8.08 -0.40 -6.49
C LEU A 91 7.64 -1.53 -7.43
N GLN A 92 8.07 -1.52 -8.68
CA GLN A 92 7.79 -2.60 -9.65
C GLN A 92 8.38 -3.93 -9.17
N ASN A 93 9.63 -3.93 -8.70
CA ASN A 93 10.28 -5.13 -8.17
C ASN A 93 9.54 -5.70 -6.94
N LYS A 94 9.14 -4.83 -6.00
CA LYS A 94 8.32 -5.24 -4.85
C LYS A 94 6.95 -5.75 -5.28
N GLY A 95 6.33 -5.14 -6.28
CA GLY A 95 5.08 -5.61 -6.87
C GLY A 95 5.21 -7.01 -7.47
N ALA A 96 6.27 -7.25 -8.25
CA ALA A 96 6.56 -8.56 -8.81
C ALA A 96 6.81 -9.62 -7.72
N GLN A 97 7.55 -9.26 -6.67
CA GLN A 97 7.77 -10.14 -5.53
C GLN A 97 6.47 -10.48 -4.79
N ALA A 98 5.61 -9.49 -4.56
CA ALA A 98 4.32 -9.70 -3.90
C ALA A 98 3.43 -10.65 -4.69
N VAL A 99 3.35 -10.48 -6.01
CA VAL A 99 2.59 -11.38 -6.90
C VAL A 99 3.19 -12.79 -6.89
N ALA A 100 4.52 -12.92 -6.96
CA ALA A 100 5.18 -14.24 -6.92
C ALA A 100 4.90 -14.97 -5.60
N LEU A 101 4.97 -14.27 -4.46
CA LEU A 101 4.62 -14.84 -3.16
C LEU A 101 3.13 -15.22 -3.08
N GLN A 102 2.24 -14.38 -3.61
CA GLN A 102 0.81 -14.67 -3.64
C GLN A 102 0.51 -15.95 -4.43
N VAL A 103 1.11 -16.12 -5.62
CA VAL A 103 0.95 -17.34 -6.42
C VAL A 103 1.48 -18.56 -5.66
N ARG A 104 2.66 -18.47 -5.04
CA ARG A 104 3.22 -19.56 -4.24
C ARG A 104 2.33 -19.96 -3.07
N LEU A 105 1.80 -19.00 -2.31
CA LEU A 105 0.89 -19.28 -1.21
C LEU A 105 -0.39 -19.97 -1.70
N ARG A 106 -0.93 -19.54 -2.85
CA ARG A 106 -2.10 -20.19 -3.47
C ARG A 106 -1.81 -21.61 -3.93
N ASP A 107 -0.62 -21.87 -4.45
CA ASP A 107 -0.23 -23.23 -4.85
C ASP A 107 0.03 -24.13 -3.64
N GLU A 108 0.63 -23.61 -2.58
CA GLU A 108 0.78 -24.30 -1.30
C GLU A 108 -0.59 -24.63 -0.68
N GLU A 109 -1.53 -23.67 -0.67
CA GLU A 109 -2.92 -23.87 -0.23
C GLU A 109 -3.59 -25.04 -1.00
N ARG A 110 -3.46 -25.04 -2.34
CA ARG A 110 -3.99 -26.12 -3.18
C ARG A 110 -3.38 -27.49 -2.81
N ARG A 111 -2.05 -27.55 -2.63
CA ARG A 111 -1.35 -28.78 -2.25
C ARG A 111 -1.79 -29.28 -0.87
N PHE A 112 -1.92 -28.40 0.12
CA PHE A 112 -2.41 -28.77 1.46
C PHE A 112 -3.82 -29.33 1.40
N LEU A 113 -4.71 -28.75 0.60
CA LEU A 113 -6.07 -29.25 0.44
C LEU A 113 -6.10 -30.63 -0.25
N GLU A 114 -5.26 -30.86 -1.25
CA GLU A 114 -5.13 -32.17 -1.88
C GLU A 114 -4.60 -33.23 -0.92
N GLU A 115 -3.60 -32.89 -0.11
CA GLU A 115 -3.08 -33.79 0.92
C GLU A 115 -4.14 -34.09 1.98
N LEU A 116 -4.86 -33.07 2.45
CA LEU A 116 -5.92 -33.23 3.43
C LEU A 116 -7.05 -34.13 2.90
N LYS A 117 -7.43 -33.94 1.63
CA LYS A 117 -8.36 -34.84 0.92
C LYS A 117 -7.82 -36.26 0.90
N ARG A 118 -6.59 -36.48 0.42
CA ARG A 118 -5.98 -37.83 0.36
C ARG A 118 -5.94 -38.52 1.73
N ARG A 119 -5.54 -37.81 2.78
CA ARG A 119 -5.48 -38.33 4.16
C ARG A 119 -6.88 -38.66 4.70
N SER A 120 -7.87 -37.80 4.46
CA SER A 120 -9.27 -38.03 4.84
C SER A 120 -9.83 -39.31 4.19
N HIS A 121 -9.57 -39.52 2.90
CA HIS A 121 -9.97 -40.74 2.21
C HIS A 121 -9.29 -41.98 2.82
N LYS A 122 -7.99 -41.89 3.12
CA LYS A 122 -7.25 -42.98 3.79
C LYS A 122 -7.80 -43.30 5.17
N ILE A 123 -8.09 -42.29 5.99
CA ILE A 123 -8.70 -42.47 7.31
C ILE A 123 -10.04 -43.19 7.16
N THR A 124 -10.88 -42.73 6.22
CA THR A 124 -12.19 -43.32 6.00
C THR A 124 -12.10 -44.78 5.54
N ALA A 125 -11.14 -45.12 4.66
CA ALA A 125 -10.88 -46.49 4.26
C ALA A 125 -10.48 -47.37 5.46
N LEU A 126 -9.50 -46.93 6.25
CA LEU A 126 -9.06 -47.66 7.45
C LEU A 126 -10.17 -47.78 8.51
N SER A 127 -11.01 -46.75 8.71
CA SER A 127 -12.15 -46.81 9.62
C SER A 127 -13.19 -47.83 9.17
N ARG A 128 -13.43 -47.97 7.86
CA ARG A 128 -14.31 -49.03 7.33
C ARG A 128 -13.72 -50.41 7.59
N ASP A 129 -12.42 -50.59 7.37
CA ASP A 129 -11.77 -51.88 7.59
C ASP A 129 -11.73 -52.28 9.07
N LEU A 130 -11.47 -51.32 9.96
CA LEU A 130 -11.58 -51.52 11.40
C LEU A 130 -13.01 -51.90 11.78
N ARG A 131 -14.03 -51.23 11.21
CA ARG A 131 -15.44 -51.57 11.48
C ARG A 131 -15.78 -53.00 11.04
N LYS A 132 -15.32 -53.44 9.86
CA LYS A 132 -15.48 -54.83 9.42
C LYS A 132 -14.84 -55.80 10.41
N GLN A 133 -13.63 -55.49 10.89
CA GLN A 133 -12.94 -56.32 11.89
C GLN A 133 -13.72 -56.36 13.21
N THR A 134 -14.30 -55.25 13.66
CA THR A 134 -15.12 -55.24 14.88
C THR A 134 -16.41 -56.03 14.71
N ASP A 135 -17.03 -55.99 13.52
CA ASP A 135 -18.24 -56.75 13.23
C ASP A 135 -17.95 -58.26 13.25
N ILE A 136 -16.85 -58.70 12.64
CA ILE A 136 -16.39 -60.10 12.68
C ILE A 136 -16.07 -60.51 14.12
N ALA A 137 -15.35 -59.68 14.88
CA ALA A 137 -15.02 -59.97 16.28
C ALA A 137 -16.29 -60.11 17.15
N ALA A 138 -17.30 -59.27 16.92
CA ALA A 138 -18.58 -59.35 17.61
C ALA A 138 -19.35 -60.64 17.25
N GLN A 139 -19.37 -61.03 15.96
CA GLN A 139 -19.97 -62.28 15.51
C GLN A 139 -19.31 -63.50 16.16
N LEU A 140 -17.98 -63.55 16.18
CA LEU A 140 -17.24 -64.63 16.84
C LEU A 140 -17.47 -64.65 18.34
N ALA A 141 -17.53 -63.49 19.00
CA ALA A 141 -17.86 -63.39 20.42
C ALA A 141 -19.27 -63.91 20.71
N PHE A 142 -20.25 -63.57 19.86
CA PHE A 142 -21.61 -64.10 19.97
C PHE A 142 -21.65 -65.63 19.77
N GLN A 143 -20.93 -66.15 18.78
CA GLN A 143 -20.81 -67.59 18.55
C GLN A 143 -20.21 -68.30 19.77
N LEU A 144 -19.10 -67.79 20.32
CA LEU A 144 -18.48 -68.35 21.53
C LEU A 144 -19.42 -68.27 22.74
N HIS A 145 -20.14 -67.16 22.92
CA HIS A 145 -21.11 -67.03 24.00
C HIS A 145 -22.27 -68.02 23.83
N SER A 146 -22.78 -68.20 22.62
CA SER A 146 -23.83 -69.18 22.32
C SER A 146 -23.38 -70.63 22.52
N ALA A 147 -22.15 -70.97 22.11
CA ALA A 147 -21.58 -72.29 22.34
C ALA A 147 -21.38 -72.56 23.82
N ARG A 148 -20.85 -71.58 24.56
CA ARG A 148 -20.75 -71.63 26.02
C ARG A 148 -22.13 -71.85 26.65
N PHE A 149 -23.12 -71.05 26.27
CA PHE A 149 -24.49 -71.14 26.79
C PHE A 149 -25.09 -72.54 26.60
N ARG A 150 -24.93 -73.14 25.41
CA ARG A 150 -25.38 -74.52 25.15
C ARG A 150 -24.70 -75.55 26.05
N LEU A 151 -23.39 -75.43 26.25
CA LEU A 151 -22.64 -76.34 27.14
C LEU A 151 -23.05 -76.22 28.61
N TYR A 152 -23.30 -74.98 29.08
CA TYR A 152 -23.79 -74.77 30.45
C TYR A 152 -25.14 -75.42 30.68
N HIS A 153 -26.11 -75.24 29.77
CA HIS A 153 -27.42 -75.88 29.92
C HIS A 153 -27.37 -77.40 29.74
N GLN A 154 -26.51 -77.94 28.87
CA GLN A 154 -26.30 -79.40 28.77
C GLN A 154 -25.79 -80.00 30.09
N ALA A 155 -24.89 -79.31 30.80
CA ALA A 155 -24.41 -79.76 32.11
C ALA A 155 -25.48 -79.68 33.20
N GLU A 156 -26.36 -78.67 33.18
CA GLU A 156 -27.50 -78.56 34.11
C GLU A 156 -28.60 -79.60 33.83
N ASP A 157 -28.80 -79.99 32.57
CA ASP A 157 -29.74 -81.05 32.18
C ASP A 157 -29.21 -82.46 32.54
N GLU A 158 -27.89 -82.67 32.47
CA GLU A 158 -27.22 -83.89 32.96
C GLU A 158 -27.26 -84.00 34.50
N GLU A 159 -27.11 -82.89 35.25
CA GLU A 159 -27.27 -82.87 36.73
C GLU A 159 -28.73 -83.09 37.19
N ASN A 160 -29.73 -82.85 36.36
CA ASN A 160 -31.15 -83.11 36.68
C ASN A 160 -31.65 -84.49 36.19
N GLY A 161 -30.82 -85.27 35.50
CA GLY A 161 -31.18 -86.56 34.90
C GLY A 161 -30.74 -87.79 35.70
N GLU A 162 -29.73 -87.70 36.57
CA GLU A 162 -29.29 -88.80 37.42
C GLU A 162 -29.00 -88.30 38.83
N GLY A 163 -29.60 -89.01 39.79
CA GLY A 163 -29.64 -88.60 41.18
C GLY A 163 -28.28 -88.55 41.87
N ASP A 164 -28.30 -87.69 42.89
CA ASP A 164 -27.55 -87.81 44.14
C ASP A 164 -26.09 -87.34 44.14
N ILE A 165 -25.90 -86.29 44.98
CA ILE A 165 -24.73 -85.99 45.81
C ILE A 165 -23.66 -85.03 45.27
N GLN A 166 -23.57 -83.93 46.02
CA GLN A 166 -22.43 -83.04 46.28
C GLN A 166 -22.24 -81.81 45.39
N ALA A 167 -23.08 -80.83 45.71
CA ALA A 167 -22.71 -79.42 45.76
C ALA A 167 -21.31 -79.19 46.34
N SER A 168 -20.48 -78.45 45.59
CA SER A 168 -19.30 -77.78 46.12
C SER A 168 -19.09 -76.46 45.37
N PRO A 169 -19.47 -75.30 45.97
CA PRO A 169 -19.33 -74.01 45.32
C PRO A 169 -18.08 -73.30 45.86
N VAL A 170 -16.90 -73.55 45.31
CA VAL A 170 -15.70 -72.74 45.67
C VAL A 170 -14.76 -72.55 44.49
N ARG A 171 -14.97 -71.46 43.75
CA ARG A 171 -13.95 -70.49 43.29
C ARG A 171 -14.38 -69.77 42.01
N ALA A 172 -14.75 -68.50 42.14
CA ALA A 172 -14.46 -67.50 41.10
C ALA A 172 -14.61 -66.07 41.65
N GLU A 173 -14.08 -65.79 42.84
CA GLU A 173 -13.86 -64.40 43.23
C GLU A 173 -12.55 -63.86 42.62
N ALA A 174 -12.61 -62.60 42.19
CA ALA A 174 -11.49 -61.73 41.85
C ALA A 174 -10.80 -61.86 40.48
N ARG A 175 -11.50 -61.61 39.36
CA ARG A 175 -10.84 -61.18 38.09
C ARG A 175 -11.54 -60.09 37.25
N HIS A 176 -12.44 -59.29 37.82
CA HIS A 176 -13.15 -58.24 37.03
C HIS A 176 -12.74 -56.78 37.27
N ARG A 177 -11.84 -56.48 38.22
CA ARG A 177 -11.44 -55.08 38.49
C ARG A 177 -10.21 -54.58 37.72
N SER A 178 -9.43 -55.47 37.10
CA SER A 178 -8.16 -55.09 36.45
C SER A 178 -8.29 -54.71 34.97
N HIS A 179 -9.41 -55.03 34.31
CA HIS A 179 -9.58 -54.79 32.88
C HIS A 179 -10.12 -53.39 32.54
N SER A 180 -10.78 -52.70 33.48
CA SER A 180 -11.27 -51.32 33.26
C SER A 180 -10.12 -50.31 33.24
N SER A 181 -9.13 -50.46 34.13
CA SER A 181 -7.97 -49.57 34.21
C SER A 181 -7.07 -49.64 32.98
N VAL A 182 -6.95 -50.83 32.35
CA VAL A 182 -6.18 -51.02 31.11
C VAL A 182 -6.88 -50.40 29.90
N ARG A 183 -8.22 -50.45 29.85
CA ARG A 183 -9.00 -49.79 28.78
C ARG A 183 -8.94 -48.26 28.88
N ILE A 184 -9.01 -47.71 30.09
CA ILE A 184 -8.90 -46.26 30.35
C ILE A 184 -7.51 -45.74 29.96
N ARG A 185 -6.43 -46.45 30.35
CA ARG A 185 -5.05 -46.07 29.98
C ARG A 185 -4.76 -46.13 28.48
N ARG A 186 -5.42 -47.02 27.73
CA ARG A 186 -5.28 -47.10 26.26
C ARG A 186 -6.02 -45.97 25.54
N SER A 187 -7.16 -45.51 26.08
CA SER A 187 -7.88 -44.35 25.51
C SER A 187 -7.16 -43.01 25.71
N GLU A 188 -6.30 -42.92 26.72
CA GLU A 188 -5.51 -41.72 27.02
C GLU A 188 -4.31 -41.57 26.05
N ARG A 189 -3.55 -42.65 25.82
CA ARG A 189 -2.44 -42.66 24.85
C ARG A 189 -2.87 -42.48 23.39
N ALA A 190 -4.09 -42.88 23.03
CA ALA A 190 -4.62 -42.65 21.69
C ALA A 190 -4.91 -41.16 21.40
N ARG A 191 -5.01 -40.31 22.42
CA ARG A 191 -5.23 -38.86 22.30
C ARG A 191 -3.92 -38.06 22.22
N GLU A 192 -2.77 -38.68 22.43
CA GLU A 192 -1.44 -38.06 22.36
C GLU A 192 -0.83 -38.11 20.95
N CYS A 193 -1.39 -38.91 20.03
CA CYS A 193 -0.89 -39.03 18.66
C CYS A 193 -1.42 -37.97 17.68
N VAL A 194 -2.19 -36.99 18.16
CA VAL A 194 -2.51 -35.80 17.39
C VAL A 194 -1.58 -34.69 17.87
N PRO A 195 -0.65 -34.20 17.04
CA PRO A 195 0.10 -33.00 17.37
C PRO A 195 -0.90 -31.91 17.76
N ARG A 196 -0.94 -31.53 19.03
CA ARG A 196 -1.61 -30.33 19.49
C ARG A 196 -0.74 -29.13 19.11
N GLU A 197 -0.47 -28.99 17.82
CA GLU A 197 -0.15 -27.68 17.29
C GLU A 197 -1.41 -26.86 17.52
N ARG A 198 -1.36 -26.03 18.56
CA ARG A 198 -2.21 -24.86 18.65
C ARG A 198 -1.86 -24.06 17.41
N VAL A 199 -2.61 -24.26 16.32
CA VAL A 199 -2.66 -23.32 15.21
C VAL A 199 -3.19 -22.05 15.86
N LEU A 200 -2.27 -21.20 16.31
CA LEU A 200 -2.57 -19.80 16.51
C LEU A 200 -3.05 -19.37 15.13
N GLY A 201 -4.37 -19.17 15.00
CA GLY A 201 -4.91 -18.48 13.85
C GLY A 201 -4.17 -17.16 13.67
N PRO A 202 -4.26 -16.53 12.50
CA PRO A 202 -3.69 -15.20 12.29
C PRO A 202 -4.05 -14.32 13.48
N GLU A 203 -3.04 -13.72 14.13
CA GLU A 203 -3.24 -12.79 15.25
C GLU A 203 -4.34 -11.80 14.85
N ASP A 204 -5.39 -11.68 15.67
CA ASP A 204 -6.51 -10.79 15.37
C ASP A 204 -5.95 -9.42 14.97
N PRO A 205 -6.30 -8.88 13.79
CA PRO A 205 -5.69 -7.66 13.31
C PRO A 205 -5.96 -6.56 14.32
N ARG A 206 -4.88 -6.01 14.90
CA ARG A 206 -4.99 -4.88 15.82
C ARG A 206 -5.81 -3.80 15.11
N PRO A 207 -6.84 -3.24 15.77
CA PRO A 207 -7.67 -2.21 15.16
C PRO A 207 -6.75 -1.09 14.66
N MET A 208 -6.93 -0.68 13.41
CA MET A 208 -6.07 0.35 12.83
C MET A 208 -6.17 1.63 13.67
N PRO A 209 -5.05 2.34 13.86
CA PRO A 209 -5.08 3.65 14.49
C PRO A 209 -6.03 4.58 13.72
N ASP A 210 -6.78 5.40 14.46
CA ASP A 210 -7.78 6.32 13.89
C ASP A 210 -7.16 7.16 12.76
N PRO A 211 -7.71 7.12 11.53
CA PRO A 211 -7.20 7.88 10.40
C PRO A 211 -7.17 9.40 10.66
N ALA A 212 -7.95 9.90 11.63
CA ALA A 212 -7.90 11.29 12.04
C ALA A 212 -6.51 11.71 12.57
N LEU A 213 -5.71 10.77 13.10
CA LEU A 213 -4.34 11.05 13.56
C LEU A 213 -3.38 11.50 12.44
N PHE A 214 -3.71 11.21 11.18
CA PHE A 214 -2.91 11.60 10.01
C PHE A 214 -3.31 12.96 9.43
N LEU A 215 -4.46 13.51 9.86
CA LEU A 215 -5.00 14.78 9.35
C LEU A 215 -4.69 15.97 10.25
N TYR A 216 -4.12 15.74 11.43
CA TYR A 216 -3.67 16.81 12.32
C TYR A 216 -2.13 16.98 12.24
N PRO A 217 -1.63 18.19 11.97
CA PRO A 217 -0.20 18.46 12.04
C PRO A 217 0.29 18.20 13.48
N PHE A 218 1.26 17.29 13.60
CA PHE A 218 1.89 16.85 14.85
C PHE A 218 2.18 18.01 15.81
N ARG A 219 1.29 18.23 16.78
CA ARG A 219 1.56 19.12 17.92
C ARG A 219 1.34 18.47 19.27
N HIS A 220 1.35 17.15 19.38
CA HIS A 220 1.38 16.48 20.69
C HIS A 220 2.27 15.25 20.68
N ARG A 221 3.60 15.48 20.61
CA ARG A 221 4.59 14.44 20.89
C ARG A 221 5.59 14.89 21.95
N LEU A 222 5.09 15.50 23.03
CA LEU A 222 5.83 15.67 24.28
C LEU A 222 4.85 15.61 25.46
N LEU A 223 4.37 14.40 25.75
CA LEU A 223 3.90 14.07 27.09
C LEU A 223 4.84 12.98 27.63
N PRO A 224 5.52 13.21 28.77
CA PRO A 224 6.33 12.20 29.41
C PRO A 224 5.43 11.02 29.79
N LEU A 225 5.69 9.84 29.22
CA LEU A 225 5.05 8.59 29.62
C LEU A 225 5.53 8.27 31.04
N ARG A 226 4.76 8.69 32.04
CA ARG A 226 4.83 8.17 33.40
C ARG A 226 3.52 7.47 33.73
N THR A 227 3.66 6.42 34.52
CA THR A 227 2.63 5.61 35.22
C THR A 227 1.84 4.67 34.31
N SER A 228 2.17 3.38 34.28
CA SER A 228 1.82 2.34 35.27
C SER A 228 0.31 2.11 35.38
N LEU A 229 -0.17 0.97 34.87
CA LEU A 229 -1.44 0.35 35.22
C LEU A 229 -1.30 -1.16 34.93
N GLY A 230 -0.77 -1.92 35.87
CA GLY A 230 -1.61 -2.77 36.72
C GLY A 230 -2.87 -2.09 37.26
N GLY A 231 -4.01 -2.76 37.09
CA GLY A 231 -5.15 -2.60 38.00
C GLY A 231 -6.44 -2.07 37.36
N ARG A 232 -7.34 -3.02 37.10
CA ARG A 232 -8.75 -3.01 37.54
C ARG A 232 -9.68 -1.94 36.94
N TRP A 233 -10.41 -2.39 35.94
CA TRP A 233 -11.71 -1.87 35.50
C TRP A 233 -12.67 -1.58 36.66
N ARG A 234 -13.29 -0.40 36.64
CA ARG A 234 -14.60 -0.14 37.29
C ARG A 234 -15.35 0.97 36.54
N GLU A 235 -16.26 0.53 35.69
CA GLU A 235 -17.68 0.91 35.57
C GLU A 235 -18.17 2.26 36.16
N GLY A 236 -18.78 3.08 35.30
CA GLY A 236 -19.99 3.87 35.60
C GLY A 236 -19.86 5.39 35.82
N GLY A 237 -20.61 6.19 35.05
CA GLY A 237 -21.08 7.51 35.48
C GLY A 237 -21.00 8.64 34.44
N LEU A 238 -22.15 8.98 33.87
CA LEU A 238 -22.42 10.15 33.02
C LEU A 238 -22.34 11.50 33.80
N THR A 239 -22.24 12.59 33.03
CA THR A 239 -23.01 13.87 33.11
C THR A 239 -22.21 15.16 33.37
N GLU A 240 -22.22 16.01 32.32
CA GLU A 240 -22.36 17.48 32.28
C GLU A 240 -21.32 18.50 32.79
N ARG A 241 -21.18 19.53 31.92
CA ARG A 241 -21.19 20.99 32.15
C ARG A 241 -19.88 21.80 32.06
N SER A 242 -19.93 22.71 31.07
CA SER A 242 -19.68 24.16 31.15
C SER A 242 -18.25 24.71 31.05
N ASP A 243 -17.95 25.20 29.85
CA ASP A 243 -17.74 26.62 29.49
C ASP A 243 -17.06 27.57 30.50
N GLY A 244 -15.94 28.17 30.09
CA GLY A 244 -15.16 29.11 30.88
C GLY A 244 -14.16 29.94 30.05
N ARG A 245 -14.53 31.20 29.82
CA ARG A 245 -13.86 32.25 29.05
C ARG A 245 -12.46 32.67 29.53
N MET A 246 -11.67 33.11 28.55
CA MET A 246 -10.84 34.34 28.48
C MET A 246 -9.89 34.72 29.64
N GLY A 247 -8.63 34.98 29.27
CA GLY A 247 -7.87 36.09 29.87
C GLY A 247 -6.35 35.94 29.77
N GLY A 248 -5.67 36.99 29.30
CA GLY A 248 -4.32 37.31 29.79
C GLY A 248 -3.23 37.56 28.74
N LEU A 249 -3.23 38.77 28.17
CA LEU A 249 -2.09 39.42 27.54
C LEU A 249 -0.84 39.40 28.45
N ARG A 250 0.35 39.09 27.88
CA ARG A 250 1.61 39.71 28.31
C ARG A 250 2.55 39.94 27.12
N THR A 251 2.73 41.21 26.83
CA THR A 251 3.75 41.80 25.96
C THR A 251 5.15 41.78 26.59
N ARG A 252 6.16 41.68 25.70
CA ARG A 252 7.47 42.37 25.71
C ARG A 252 8.66 41.69 26.42
N ALA A 253 9.64 41.26 25.63
CA ALA A 253 11.03 41.72 25.75
C ALA A 253 11.84 41.40 24.46
N MET A 254 12.45 42.45 23.90
CA MET A 254 13.48 42.41 22.86
C MET A 254 14.85 42.10 23.47
N ARG A 255 15.69 41.40 22.70
CA ARG A 255 17.17 41.19 22.75
C ARG A 255 17.48 39.70 22.75
N GLY A 256 18.35 39.14 21.93
CA GLY A 256 19.20 39.66 20.85
C GLY A 256 20.01 38.47 20.33
N ASP A 257 20.27 38.44 19.02
CA ASP A 257 21.26 37.53 18.44
C ASP A 257 22.67 37.87 18.96
N PRO A 258 23.51 36.84 19.15
CA PRO A 258 24.73 36.79 18.37
C PRO A 258 24.91 35.44 17.67
N GLY A 259 25.53 35.52 16.48
CA GLY A 259 25.69 34.45 15.50
C GLY A 259 26.67 33.32 15.87
N PRO A 260 27.10 32.55 14.85
CA PRO A 260 27.59 31.18 15.00
C PRO A 260 29.10 31.12 15.27
N GLU A 261 29.51 30.26 16.21
CA GLU A 261 30.89 29.81 16.33
C GLU A 261 31.04 28.45 15.64
N THR A 262 31.89 28.48 14.62
CA THR A 262 32.59 27.35 14.01
C THR A 262 33.30 26.51 15.06
N THR A 263 33.25 25.19 14.94
CA THR A 263 34.30 24.34 15.54
C THR A 263 34.59 23.19 14.60
N GLU A 264 35.74 23.32 13.95
CA GLU A 264 36.52 22.25 13.36
C GLU A 264 37.05 21.35 14.49
N LEU A 265 36.94 20.03 14.32
CA LEU A 265 37.96 18.99 14.55
C LEU A 265 37.35 17.61 14.29
#